data_AF-A0A349INB2-F1
#
_entry.id   AF-A0A349INB2-F1
#
_cell.length_a   1.000
_cell.length_b   1.000
_cell.length_c   1.000
_cell.angle_alpha   90.00
_cell.angle_beta   90.00
_cell.angle_gamma   90.00
#
_symmetry.space_group_name_H-M   'P 1'
#
loop_
_entity.id
_entity.type
_entity.pdbx_description
1 polymer ?
#
loop_
_entity_poly.entity_id
_entity_poly.type
_entity_poly.pdbx_seq_one_letter_code
_entity_poly.pdbx_strand_id
1 'polypeptide(L)'
;MNSLKHRFSILAAVIIFYDVFFQLGSSILINSGASLYQNQFVAMGITGILAVILSAMFLSSFPRVNVKYRRFNLWHFLFCVLLMYGLQYISNFIMSPLISFLKEHGYTMTQLEANSSGRIIDGPDFIYSVFLAPILEECFFRGLVYKMVRPSGVFASGIFLGLLFGLSHLNLIQFLPAFLIGILLFAIRDTYGLPFSILLHVTNNFLVILLYNYASSSTAVYYLGVFLMLGGISLTLIYFILQLPKLFHLVQMERNSIKYAFSVFFTTPLMLVFIVLTVLLTTFSITYG
;
A
#
# COMPACT_ATOMS: atom_id res chain seq x y z
N MET A 1 25.43 12.52 -8.89
CA MET A 1 25.36 11.57 -7.76
C MET A 1 24.58 12.10 -6.55
N ASN A 2 24.65 13.39 -6.18
CA ASN A 2 23.99 13.92 -4.96
C ASN A 2 22.45 14.06 -4.99
N SER A 3 21.78 14.01 -6.15
CA SER A 3 20.34 14.28 -6.23
C SER A 3 19.45 13.14 -5.72
N LEU A 4 19.79 11.87 -6.01
CA LEU A 4 18.94 10.73 -5.63
C LEU A 4 19.07 10.40 -4.14
N LYS A 5 20.29 10.45 -3.59
CA LYS A 5 20.53 10.26 -2.16
C LYS A 5 19.80 11.33 -1.34
N HIS A 6 19.88 12.59 -1.76
CA HIS A 6 19.14 13.68 -1.14
C HIS A 6 17.62 13.48 -1.22
N ARG A 7 17.09 13.04 -2.37
CA ARG A 7 15.68 12.67 -2.51
C ARG A 7 15.26 11.57 -1.55
N PHE A 8 16.04 10.49 -1.41
CA PHE A 8 15.71 9.41 -0.48
C PHE A 8 15.84 9.82 0.98
N SER A 9 16.80 10.68 1.34
CA SER A 9 16.87 11.23 2.69
C SER A 9 15.61 12.05 3.02
N ILE A 10 15.21 12.99 2.14
CA ILE A 10 14.01 13.79 2.35
C ILE A 10 12.76 12.91 2.35
N LEU A 11 12.69 11.92 1.45
CA LEU A 11 11.58 10.98 1.39
C LEU A 11 11.42 10.22 2.70
N ALA A 12 12.50 9.66 3.24
CA ALA A 12 12.47 8.96 4.52
C ALA A 12 12.02 9.88 5.67
N ALA A 13 12.53 11.12 5.71
CA ALA A 13 12.11 12.11 6.71
C ALA A 13 10.60 12.39 6.63
N VAL A 14 10.07 12.57 5.42
CA VAL A 14 8.65 12.88 5.20
C VAL A 14 7.76 11.68 5.52
N ILE A 15 8.17 10.44 5.21
CA ILE A 15 7.38 9.25 5.56
C ILE A 15 7.37 9.05 7.08
N ILE A 16 8.53 9.15 7.73
CA ILE A 16 8.59 9.09 9.21
C ILE A 16 7.70 10.17 9.82
N PHE A 17 7.79 11.41 9.32
CA PHE A 17 6.93 12.50 9.77
C PHE A 17 5.45 12.19 9.56
N TYR A 18 5.07 11.70 8.37
CA TYR A 18 3.70 11.34 8.02
C TYR A 18 3.16 10.28 8.99
N ASP A 19 3.89 9.18 9.20
CA ASP A 19 3.46 8.08 10.06
C ASP A 19 3.37 8.52 11.54
N VAL A 20 4.37 9.25 12.04
CA VAL A 20 4.39 9.75 13.42
C VAL A 20 3.28 10.78 13.65
N PHE A 21 3.09 11.72 12.74
CA PHE A 21 2.03 12.74 12.85
C PHE A 21 0.64 12.10 12.78
N PHE A 22 0.44 11.13 11.89
CA PHE A 22 -0.80 10.39 11.78
C PHE A 22 -1.13 9.64 13.07
N GLN A 23 -0.19 8.88 13.62
CA GLN A 23 -0.38 8.06 14.82
C GLN A 23 -0.50 8.91 16.11
N LEU A 24 0.43 9.84 16.35
CA LEU A 24 0.39 10.69 17.55
C LEU A 24 -0.78 11.66 17.48
N GLY A 25 -1.03 12.27 16.31
CA GLY A 25 -2.14 13.19 16.12
C GLY A 25 -3.48 12.49 16.35
N SER A 26 -3.68 11.29 15.81
CA SER A 26 -4.92 10.53 16.05
C SER A 26 -5.04 10.14 17.52
N SER A 27 -3.97 9.69 18.16
CA SER A 27 -3.96 9.37 19.59
C SER A 27 -4.31 10.58 20.48
N ILE A 28 -3.79 11.77 20.18
CA ILE A 28 -4.12 13.00 20.92
C ILE A 28 -5.61 13.35 20.76
N LEU A 29 -6.15 13.30 19.54
CA LEU A 29 -7.57 13.57 19.30
C LEU A 29 -8.46 12.55 20.01
N ILE A 30 -8.08 11.27 20.00
CA ILE A 30 -8.83 10.19 20.65
C ILE A 30 -8.86 10.37 22.17
N ASN A 31 -7.73 10.72 22.78
CA ASN A 31 -7.60 10.79 24.24
C ASN A 31 -8.02 12.14 24.84
N SER A 32 -7.89 13.23 24.08
CA SER A 32 -8.04 14.60 24.61
C SER A 32 -9.04 15.46 23.82
N GLY A 33 -9.59 14.95 22.72
CA GLY A 33 -10.55 15.67 21.91
C GLY A 33 -11.96 15.70 22.51
N ALA A 34 -12.81 16.58 21.98
CA ALA A 34 -14.26 16.53 22.21
C ALA A 34 -14.87 15.23 21.63
N SER A 35 -16.08 14.87 22.03
CA SER A 35 -16.73 13.58 21.71
C SER A 35 -16.65 13.15 20.23
N LEU A 36 -16.81 14.09 19.29
CA LEU A 36 -16.67 13.81 17.87
C LEU A 36 -15.25 13.34 17.48
N TYR A 37 -14.22 13.96 18.06
CA TYR A 37 -12.81 13.66 17.80
C TYR A 37 -12.32 12.41 18.54
N GLN A 38 -13.06 11.94 19.54
CA GLN A 38 -12.76 10.70 20.24
C GLN A 38 -13.07 9.46 19.39
N ASN A 39 -13.87 9.59 18.32
CA ASN A 39 -14.06 8.52 17.36
C ASN A 39 -12.77 8.28 16.57
N GLN A 40 -12.26 7.04 16.64
CA GLN A 40 -10.99 6.65 16.03
C GLN A 40 -10.90 6.98 14.53
N PHE A 41 -11.94 6.67 13.75
CA PHE A 41 -11.94 6.89 12.29
C PHE A 41 -12.02 8.37 11.92
N VAL A 42 -12.76 9.16 12.70
CA VAL A 42 -12.79 10.63 12.55
C VAL A 42 -11.42 11.22 12.84
N ALA A 43 -10.79 10.81 13.96
CA ALA A 43 -9.47 11.27 14.35
C ALA A 43 -8.42 10.95 13.26
N MET A 44 -8.38 9.69 12.79
CA MET A 44 -7.50 9.23 11.71
C MET A 44 -7.77 9.98 10.40
N GLY A 45 -9.03 10.24 10.06
CA GLY A 45 -9.39 11.03 8.88
C GLY A 45 -8.82 12.44 8.91
N ILE A 46 -9.01 13.16 10.03
CA ILE A 46 -8.50 14.52 10.21
C ILE A 46 -6.98 14.55 10.16
N THR A 47 -6.32 13.69 10.93
CA THR A 47 -4.86 13.68 11.03
C THR A 47 -4.21 13.22 9.74
N GLY A 48 -4.83 12.28 9.01
CA GLY A 48 -4.39 11.85 7.69
C GLY A 48 -4.46 12.96 6.65
N ILE A 49 -5.56 13.73 6.61
CA ILE A 49 -5.68 14.91 5.72
C ILE A 49 -4.56 15.91 6.02
N LEU A 50 -4.36 16.25 7.29
CA LEU A 50 -3.32 17.18 7.72
C LEU A 50 -1.91 16.65 7.38
N ALA A 51 -1.65 15.37 7.61
CA ALA A 51 -0.37 14.73 7.31
C ALA A 51 -0.05 14.81 5.80
N VAL A 52 -1.04 14.58 4.92
CA VAL A 52 -0.87 14.71 3.46
C VAL A 52 -0.58 16.17 3.08
N ILE A 53 -1.31 17.13 3.63
CA ILE A 53 -1.11 18.57 3.34
C ILE A 53 0.29 19.02 3.75
N LEU A 54 0.70 18.71 4.98
CA LEU A 54 2.03 19.08 5.50
C LEU A 54 3.13 18.40 4.68
N SER A 55 2.97 17.12 4.34
CA SER A 55 3.91 16.41 3.46
C SER A 55 3.98 17.02 2.07
N ALA A 56 2.85 17.49 1.52
CA ALA A 56 2.81 18.17 0.23
C ALA A 56 3.57 19.50 0.27
N MET A 57 3.48 20.24 1.38
CA MET A 57 4.25 21.47 1.61
C MET A 57 5.76 21.18 1.61
N PHE A 58 6.21 20.17 2.36
CA PHE A 58 7.63 19.78 2.40
C PHE A 58 8.17 19.35 1.04
N LEU A 59 7.35 18.68 0.24
CA LEU A 59 7.76 18.16 -1.06
C LEU A 59 7.45 19.11 -2.23
N SER A 60 6.88 20.29 -1.98
CA SER A 60 6.42 21.23 -3.02
C SER A 60 7.54 21.71 -3.96
N SER A 61 8.76 21.81 -3.45
CA SER A 61 9.95 22.22 -4.21
C SER A 61 10.42 21.19 -5.24
N PHE A 62 9.98 19.94 -5.14
CA PHE A 62 10.37 18.89 -6.07
C PHE A 62 9.50 18.91 -7.33
N PRO A 63 10.12 18.91 -8.54
CA PRO A 63 9.38 18.98 -9.78
C PRO A 63 8.46 17.77 -9.94
N ARG A 64 7.29 18.02 -10.56
CA ARG A 64 6.39 16.95 -10.98
C ARG A 64 7.05 16.13 -12.08
N VAL A 65 6.74 14.83 -12.12
CA VAL A 65 7.19 13.96 -13.21
C VAL A 65 6.18 14.07 -14.34
N ASN A 66 6.66 14.40 -15.54
CA ASN A 66 5.82 14.47 -16.72
C ASN A 66 5.69 13.08 -17.34
N VAL A 67 4.49 12.53 -17.32
CA VAL A 67 4.18 11.22 -17.91
C VAL A 67 2.95 11.35 -18.80
N LYS A 68 3.06 10.81 -20.02
CA LYS A 68 1.95 10.79 -20.97
C LYS A 68 1.02 9.61 -20.64
N TYR A 69 -0.14 9.93 -20.09
CA TYR A 69 -1.13 8.91 -19.73
C TYR A 69 -1.82 8.30 -20.95
N ARG A 70 -2.10 7.00 -20.86
CA ARG A 70 -2.93 6.26 -21.81
C ARG A 70 -4.40 6.37 -21.41
N ARG A 71 -5.31 6.10 -22.36
CA ARG A 71 -6.74 6.00 -22.07
C ARG A 71 -7.01 4.79 -21.18
N PHE A 72 -7.89 4.95 -20.21
CA PHE A 72 -8.38 3.89 -19.34
C PHE A 72 -9.85 3.63 -19.64
N ASN A 73 -10.25 2.36 -19.73
CA ASN A 73 -11.64 1.97 -20.02
C ASN A 73 -12.08 0.86 -19.05
N LEU A 74 -13.35 0.46 -19.12
CA LEU A 74 -13.93 -0.54 -18.24
C LEU A 74 -13.18 -1.89 -18.28
N TRP A 75 -12.69 -2.32 -19.42
CA TRP A 75 -11.95 -3.59 -19.53
C TRP A 75 -10.62 -3.55 -18.80
N HIS A 76 -9.90 -2.42 -18.88
CA HIS A 76 -8.70 -2.21 -18.07
C HIS A 76 -9.03 -2.24 -16.58
N PHE A 77 -10.15 -1.64 -16.18
CA PHE A 77 -10.60 -1.64 -14.79
C PHE A 77 -10.88 -3.07 -14.29
N LEU A 78 -11.72 -3.84 -14.99
CA LEU A 78 -12.05 -5.21 -14.61
C LEU A 78 -10.82 -6.12 -14.58
N PHE A 79 -9.91 -5.96 -15.56
CA PHE A 79 -8.64 -6.67 -15.60
C PHE A 79 -7.76 -6.32 -14.38
N CYS A 80 -7.66 -5.04 -14.01
CA CYS A 80 -6.88 -4.62 -12.85
C CYS A 80 -7.49 -5.08 -11.53
N VAL A 81 -8.82 -5.14 -11.41
CA VAL A 81 -9.51 -5.70 -10.23
C VAL A 81 -9.15 -7.18 -10.08
N LEU A 82 -9.21 -7.97 -11.15
CA LEU A 82 -8.82 -9.39 -11.11
C LEU A 82 -7.34 -9.57 -10.79
N LEU A 83 -6.45 -8.77 -11.39
CA LEU A 83 -5.02 -8.78 -11.04
C LEU A 83 -4.79 -8.49 -9.56
N MET A 84 -5.45 -7.47 -9.02
CA MET A 84 -5.31 -7.07 -7.63
C MET A 84 -5.76 -8.18 -6.66
N TYR A 85 -6.86 -8.87 -6.98
CA TYR A 85 -7.31 -10.03 -6.18
C TYR A 85 -6.39 -11.23 -6.33
N GLY A 86 -5.88 -11.50 -7.53
CA GLY A 86 -4.88 -12.55 -7.72
C GLY A 86 -3.62 -12.30 -6.91
N LEU A 87 -3.09 -11.08 -6.91
CA LEU A 87 -1.94 -10.71 -6.09
C LEU A 87 -2.22 -10.86 -4.59
N GLN A 88 -3.40 -10.48 -4.11
CA GLN A 88 -3.80 -10.65 -2.71
C GLN A 88 -3.86 -12.12 -2.30
N TYR A 89 -4.56 -12.96 -3.06
CA TYR A 89 -4.66 -14.38 -2.70
C TYR A 89 -3.33 -15.13 -2.83
N ILE A 90 -2.54 -14.83 -3.87
CA ILE A 90 -1.19 -15.41 -4.03
C ILE A 90 -0.29 -15.01 -2.86
N SER A 91 -0.26 -13.73 -2.48
CA SER A 91 0.56 -13.27 -1.36
C SER A 91 0.10 -13.85 -0.03
N ASN A 92 -1.21 -13.93 0.23
CA ASN A 92 -1.74 -14.59 1.43
C ASN A 92 -1.38 -16.08 1.47
N PHE A 93 -1.42 -16.78 0.33
CA PHE A 93 -0.98 -18.17 0.24
C PHE A 93 0.51 -18.32 0.55
N ILE A 94 1.35 -17.40 0.07
CA ILE A 94 2.80 -17.37 0.36
C ILE A 94 3.08 -17.08 1.85
N MET A 95 2.29 -16.21 2.48
CA MET A 95 2.46 -15.85 3.90
C MET A 95 1.92 -16.91 4.87
N SER A 96 0.98 -17.75 4.43
CA SER A 96 0.29 -18.73 5.28
C SER A 96 1.23 -19.68 6.06
N PRO A 97 2.28 -20.27 5.47
CA PRO A 97 3.22 -21.11 6.22
C PRO A 97 3.97 -20.36 7.33
N LEU A 98 4.38 -19.12 7.07
CA LEU A 98 5.06 -18.29 8.08
C LEU A 98 4.12 -17.94 9.24
N ILE A 99 2.89 -17.53 8.93
CA ILE A 99 1.89 -17.21 9.95
C ILE A 99 1.55 -18.45 10.78
N SER A 100 1.41 -19.62 10.14
CA SER A 100 1.13 -20.89 10.82
C SER A 100 2.28 -21.29 11.74
N PHE A 101 3.52 -21.22 11.24
CA PHE A 101 4.73 -21.48 12.02
C PHE A 101 4.80 -20.61 13.28
N LEU A 102 4.54 -19.31 13.15
CA LEU A 102 4.57 -18.41 14.30
C LEU A 102 3.48 -18.75 15.33
N LYS A 103 2.26 -19.07 14.88
CA LYS A 103 1.16 -19.49 15.76
C LYS A 103 1.48 -20.78 16.52
N GLU A 104 2.07 -21.75 15.84
CA GLU A 104 2.51 -23.02 16.46
C GLU A 104 3.57 -22.80 17.56
N HIS A 105 4.34 -21.71 17.49
CA HIS A 105 5.38 -21.36 18.46
C HIS A 105 4.89 -20.38 19.56
N GLY A 106 3.57 -20.20 19.72
CA GLY A 106 2.99 -19.36 20.78
C GLY A 106 2.88 -17.88 20.44
N TYR A 107 3.12 -17.46 19.19
CA TYR A 107 2.88 -16.07 18.80
C TYR A 107 1.42 -15.85 18.36
N THR A 108 0.82 -14.76 18.81
CA THR A 108 -0.54 -14.34 18.44
C THR A 108 -0.52 -13.05 17.64
N MET A 109 -1.41 -12.98 16.65
CA MET A 109 -1.56 -11.86 15.73
C MET A 109 -3.02 -11.40 15.66
N THR A 110 -3.85 -11.71 16.67
CA THR A 110 -5.30 -11.48 16.64
C THR A 110 -5.67 -10.03 16.32
N GLN A 111 -4.93 -9.07 16.84
CA GLN A 111 -5.17 -7.66 16.54
C GLN A 111 -4.77 -7.27 15.11
N LEU A 112 -3.69 -7.85 14.59
CA LEU A 112 -3.28 -7.67 13.19
C LEU A 112 -4.30 -8.28 12.23
N GLU A 113 -4.84 -9.45 12.56
CA GLU A 113 -5.89 -10.12 11.82
C GLU A 113 -7.16 -9.28 11.80
N ALA A 114 -7.60 -8.81 12.98
CA ALA A 114 -8.78 -7.96 13.11
C ALA A 114 -8.65 -6.69 12.26
N ASN A 115 -7.52 -5.98 12.35
CA ASN A 115 -7.26 -4.75 11.59
C ASN A 115 -7.15 -4.98 10.08
N SER A 116 -6.91 -6.21 9.62
CA SER A 116 -6.77 -6.57 8.20
C SER A 116 -8.01 -7.22 7.59
N SER A 117 -9.00 -7.55 8.42
CA SER A 117 -10.10 -8.44 8.05
C SER A 117 -11.17 -7.79 7.15
N GLY A 118 -11.28 -6.46 7.15
CA GLY A 118 -12.40 -5.76 6.51
C GLY A 118 -13.71 -5.82 7.32
N ARG A 119 -13.64 -6.15 8.61
CA ARG A 119 -14.76 -6.03 9.53
C ARG A 119 -15.21 -4.58 9.62
N ILE A 120 -16.50 -4.34 9.43
CA ILE A 120 -17.10 -3.03 9.68
C ILE A 120 -17.99 -3.09 10.89
N ILE A 121 -17.86 -2.09 11.75
CA ILE A 121 -18.66 -1.99 12.97
C ILE A 121 -19.71 -0.86 12.88
N ASP A 122 -19.49 0.19 12.06
CA ASP A 122 -20.43 1.31 11.88
C ASP A 122 -20.29 2.10 10.55
N GLY A 123 -21.13 3.12 10.36
CA GLY A 123 -21.13 3.98 9.16
C GLY A 123 -19.86 4.82 8.97
N PRO A 124 -19.32 5.50 10.00
CA PRO A 124 -18.04 6.20 9.93
C PRO A 124 -16.85 5.31 9.55
N ASP A 125 -16.77 4.09 10.06
CA ASP A 125 -15.78 3.08 9.68
C ASP A 125 -15.86 2.79 8.17
N PHE A 126 -17.06 2.53 7.64
CA PHE A 126 -17.24 2.31 6.21
C PHE A 126 -16.72 3.49 5.36
N ILE A 127 -17.08 4.72 5.72
CA ILE A 127 -16.65 5.91 4.98
C ILE A 127 -15.13 6.06 5.01
N TYR A 128 -14.52 5.88 6.18
CA TYR A 128 -13.08 5.98 6.33
C TYR A 128 -12.36 4.88 5.56
N SER A 129 -12.70 3.62 5.84
CA SER A 129 -12.01 2.43 5.33
C SER A 129 -12.19 2.25 3.82
N VAL A 130 -13.36 2.57 3.25
CA VAL A 130 -13.59 2.45 1.81
C VAL A 130 -13.05 3.63 1.01
N PHE A 131 -13.24 4.86 1.51
CA PHE A 131 -12.96 6.06 0.74
C PHE A 131 -11.77 6.84 1.28
N LEU A 132 -11.85 7.32 2.53
CA LEU A 132 -10.91 8.32 3.01
C LEU A 132 -9.49 7.77 3.13
N ALA A 133 -9.29 6.60 3.73
CA ALA A 133 -7.97 5.97 3.85
C ALA A 133 -7.33 5.71 2.47
N PRO A 134 -7.97 4.97 1.53
CA PRO A 134 -7.40 4.76 0.21
C PRO A 134 -7.10 6.05 -0.56
N ILE A 135 -7.96 7.07 -0.47
CA ILE A 135 -7.73 8.36 -1.12
C ILE A 135 -6.49 9.04 -0.54
N LEU A 136 -6.37 9.10 0.79
CA LEU A 136 -5.25 9.75 1.47
C LEU A 136 -3.94 9.01 1.19
N GLU A 137 -3.95 7.69 1.27
CA GLU A 137 -2.80 6.84 0.94
C GLU A 137 -2.35 7.03 -0.50
N GLU A 138 -3.28 7.04 -1.47
CA GLU A 138 -2.94 7.29 -2.87
C GLU A 138 -2.42 8.70 -3.11
N CYS A 139 -3.02 9.71 -2.46
CA CYS A 139 -2.53 11.09 -2.52
C CYS A 139 -1.10 11.18 -1.98
N PHE A 140 -0.80 10.50 -0.88
CA PHE A 140 0.54 10.47 -0.31
C PHE A 140 1.52 9.67 -1.18
N PHE A 141 1.26 8.38 -1.40
CA PHE A 141 2.20 7.48 -2.07
C PHE A 141 2.27 7.74 -3.58
N ARG A 142 1.14 7.85 -4.28
CA ARG A 142 1.09 7.98 -5.75
C ARG A 142 1.05 9.43 -6.21
N GLY A 143 0.69 10.36 -5.32
CA GLY A 143 0.80 11.80 -5.55
C GLY A 143 2.16 12.39 -5.15
N LEU A 144 2.62 12.13 -3.93
CA LEU A 144 3.82 12.80 -3.36
C LEU A 144 5.08 11.93 -3.39
N VAL A 145 5.04 10.69 -2.90
CA VAL A 145 6.21 9.78 -2.89
C VAL A 145 6.64 9.42 -4.31
N TYR A 146 5.67 9.21 -5.20
CA TYR A 146 5.89 8.89 -6.61
C TYR A 146 6.91 9.82 -7.29
N LYS A 147 6.81 11.14 -7.14
CA LYS A 147 7.76 12.09 -7.76
C LYS A 147 9.19 12.02 -7.18
N MET A 148 9.33 11.46 -5.98
CA MET A 148 10.62 11.27 -5.32
C MET A 148 11.33 10.01 -5.81
N VAL A 149 10.57 8.92 -6.00
CA VAL A 149 11.13 7.62 -6.41
C VAL A 149 11.23 7.46 -7.91
N ARG A 150 10.29 8.02 -8.71
CA ARG A 150 10.21 7.82 -10.17
C ARG A 150 11.50 8.10 -10.96
N PRO A 151 12.36 9.07 -10.58
CA PRO A 151 13.68 9.27 -11.19
C PRO A 151 14.63 8.06 -11.11
N SER A 152 14.31 7.03 -10.34
CA SER A 152 15.08 5.79 -10.20
C SER A 152 14.93 4.82 -11.39
N GLY A 153 14.04 5.12 -12.36
CA GLY A 153 13.63 4.19 -13.41
C GLY A 153 12.30 3.51 -13.08
N VAL A 154 11.58 3.01 -14.08
CA VAL A 154 10.23 2.44 -13.92
C VAL A 154 10.27 1.28 -12.92
N PHE A 155 11.20 0.35 -13.12
CA PHE A 155 11.26 -0.90 -12.37
C PHE A 155 11.58 -0.65 -10.90
N ALA A 156 12.69 0.06 -10.62
CA ALA A 156 13.11 0.36 -9.26
C ALA A 156 12.06 1.18 -8.50
N SER A 157 11.40 2.13 -9.18
CA SER A 157 10.35 2.95 -8.57
C SER A 157 9.13 2.14 -8.16
N GLY A 158 8.72 1.16 -8.98
CA GLY A 158 7.64 0.25 -8.61
C GLY A 158 7.97 -0.53 -7.35
N ILE A 159 9.19 -1.10 -7.28
CA ILE A 159 9.65 -1.84 -6.09
C ILE A 159 9.73 -0.93 -4.86
N PHE A 160 10.33 0.26 -4.96
CA PHE A 160 10.44 1.17 -3.83
C PHE A 160 9.07 1.65 -3.34
N LEU A 161 8.18 2.03 -4.25
CA LEU A 161 6.85 2.52 -3.87
C LEU A 161 6.01 1.40 -3.25
N GLY A 162 6.09 0.17 -3.79
CA GLY A 162 5.51 -1.01 -3.16
C GLY A 162 6.09 -1.27 -1.77
N LEU A 163 7.42 -1.25 -1.62
CA LEU A 163 8.10 -1.54 -0.35
C LEU A 163 7.73 -0.53 0.73
N LEU A 164 7.79 0.77 0.41
CA LEU A 164 7.42 1.84 1.33
C LEU A 164 5.94 1.72 1.73
N PHE A 165 5.06 1.43 0.77
CA PHE A 165 3.63 1.23 1.05
C PHE A 165 3.39 0.03 1.98
N GLY A 166 4.01 -1.12 1.70
CA GLY A 166 3.88 -2.32 2.54
C GLY A 166 4.45 -2.13 3.95
N LEU A 167 5.59 -1.46 4.09
CA LEU A 167 6.19 -1.17 5.39
C LEU A 167 5.33 -0.22 6.23
N SER A 168 4.69 0.78 5.63
CA SER A 168 3.83 1.73 6.35
C SER A 168 2.55 1.12 6.93
N HIS A 169 2.19 -0.11 6.57
CA HIS A 169 1.06 -0.81 7.20
C HIS A 169 1.38 -1.32 8.61
N LEU A 170 2.66 -1.43 8.97
CA LEU A 170 3.13 -1.91 10.28
C LEU A 170 2.48 -3.24 10.72
N ASN A 171 2.13 -4.08 9.75
CA ASN A 171 1.35 -5.31 9.95
C ASN A 171 1.95 -6.43 9.10
N LEU A 172 2.43 -7.48 9.77
CA LEU A 172 3.08 -8.61 9.11
C LEU A 172 2.15 -9.32 8.10
N ILE A 173 0.86 -9.45 8.43
CA ILE A 173 -0.12 -10.13 7.58
C ILE A 173 -0.36 -9.32 6.29
N GLN A 174 -0.43 -8.00 6.41
CA GLN A 174 -0.70 -7.11 5.28
C GLN A 174 0.55 -6.75 4.48
N PHE A 175 1.75 -6.93 5.03
CA PHE A 175 3.01 -6.49 4.41
C PHE A 175 3.16 -6.98 2.96
N LEU A 176 3.10 -8.30 2.73
CA LEU A 176 3.32 -8.86 1.38
C LEU A 176 2.16 -8.53 0.42
N PRO A 177 0.88 -8.64 0.81
CA PRO A 177 -0.23 -8.15 -0.02
C PRO A 177 -0.09 -6.67 -0.40
N ALA A 178 0.15 -5.80 0.58
CA ALA A 178 0.32 -4.36 0.36
C ALA A 178 1.53 -4.07 -0.53
N PHE A 179 2.65 -4.77 -0.34
CA PHE A 179 3.83 -4.64 -1.21
C PHE A 179 3.50 -4.89 -2.69
N LEU A 180 2.84 -6.02 -3.00
CA LEU A 180 2.52 -6.41 -4.37
C LEU A 180 1.43 -5.54 -4.99
N ILE A 181 0.35 -5.27 -4.26
CA ILE A 181 -0.69 -4.31 -4.67
C ILE A 181 -0.04 -2.93 -4.88
N GLY A 182 0.94 -2.60 -4.06
CA GLY A 182 1.59 -1.31 -4.11
C GLY A 182 2.37 -1.09 -5.41
N ILE A 183 3.01 -2.14 -5.92
CA ILE A 183 3.64 -2.18 -7.25
C ILE A 183 2.58 -2.06 -8.35
N LEU A 184 1.44 -2.77 -8.24
CA LEU A 184 0.34 -2.68 -9.20
C LEU A 184 -0.22 -1.25 -9.29
N LEU A 185 -0.52 -0.63 -8.15
CA LEU A 185 -1.02 0.74 -8.07
C LEU A 185 -0.01 1.75 -8.60
N PHE A 186 1.31 1.52 -8.39
CA PHE A 186 2.35 2.30 -9.07
C PHE A 186 2.25 2.16 -10.60
N ALA A 187 2.13 0.95 -11.13
CA ALA A 187 2.04 0.74 -12.58
C ALA A 187 0.80 1.40 -13.19
N ILE A 188 -0.33 1.36 -12.49
CA ILE A 188 -1.58 2.03 -12.90
C ILE A 188 -1.40 3.55 -12.86
N ARG A 189 -0.82 4.08 -11.78
CA ARG A 189 -0.50 5.50 -11.65
C ARG A 189 0.42 5.97 -12.77
N ASP A 190 1.44 5.18 -13.11
CA ASP A 190 2.44 5.50 -14.14
C ASP A 190 1.85 5.41 -15.56
N THR A 191 0.85 4.56 -15.77
CA THR A 191 0.28 4.34 -17.11
C THR A 191 -0.95 5.19 -17.39
N TYR A 192 -1.84 5.34 -16.40
CA TYR A 192 -3.18 5.90 -16.58
C TYR A 192 -3.41 7.18 -15.74
N GLY A 193 -2.66 7.35 -14.65
CA GLY A 193 -2.75 8.52 -13.79
C GLY A 193 -3.34 8.23 -12.40
N LEU A 194 -3.22 9.21 -11.50
CA LEU A 194 -3.61 9.11 -10.10
C LEU A 194 -5.09 8.74 -9.86
N PRO A 195 -6.07 9.28 -10.63
CA PRO A 195 -7.47 8.95 -10.40
C PRO A 195 -7.78 7.46 -10.53
N PHE A 196 -7.05 6.73 -11.39
CA PHE A 196 -7.30 5.31 -11.62
C PHE A 196 -6.66 4.41 -10.56
N SER A 197 -5.55 4.84 -9.94
CA SER A 197 -5.02 4.12 -8.77
C SER A 197 -5.92 4.34 -7.54
N ILE A 198 -6.46 5.56 -7.35
CA ILE A 198 -7.52 5.85 -6.36
C ILE A 198 -8.75 4.97 -6.60
N LEU A 199 -9.29 4.97 -7.82
CA LEU A 199 -10.49 4.20 -8.15
C LEU A 199 -10.29 2.71 -7.83
N LEU A 200 -9.15 2.13 -8.22
CA LEU A 200 -8.88 0.73 -7.96
C LEU A 200 -8.72 0.44 -6.46
N HIS A 201 -8.03 1.32 -5.72
CA HIS A 201 -7.79 1.12 -4.30
C HIS A 201 -9.07 1.24 -3.46
N VAL A 202 -9.94 2.23 -3.76
CA VAL A 202 -11.28 2.34 -3.17
C VAL A 202 -12.13 1.11 -3.49
N THR A 203 -12.08 0.63 -4.74
CA THR A 203 -12.77 -0.60 -5.15
C THR A 203 -12.27 -1.81 -4.36
N ASN A 204 -10.96 -1.91 -4.11
CA ASN A 204 -10.39 -2.98 -3.30
C ASN A 204 -11.00 -3.01 -1.90
N ASN A 205 -10.96 -1.86 -1.23
CA ASN A 205 -11.41 -1.75 0.16
C ASN A 205 -12.90 -2.04 0.26
N PHE A 206 -13.70 -1.50 -0.66
CA PHE A 206 -15.12 -1.82 -0.76
C PHE A 206 -15.36 -3.33 -0.92
N LEU A 207 -14.68 -3.99 -1.86
CA LEU A 207 -14.89 -5.41 -2.12
C LEU A 207 -14.39 -6.29 -0.98
N VAL A 208 -13.26 -5.98 -0.33
CA VAL A 208 -12.77 -6.70 0.86
C VAL A 208 -13.81 -6.66 1.97
N ILE A 209 -14.35 -5.47 2.26
CA ILE A 209 -15.43 -5.28 3.22
C ILE A 209 -16.69 -6.06 2.81
N LEU A 210 -17.12 -5.97 1.55
CA LEU A 210 -18.30 -6.65 1.05
C LEU A 210 -18.17 -8.17 1.23
N LEU A 211 -17.03 -8.73 0.81
CA LEU A 211 -16.76 -10.16 0.91
C LEU A 211 -16.70 -10.63 2.36
N TYR A 212 -15.98 -9.91 3.23
CA TYR A 212 -15.84 -10.29 4.63
C TYR A 212 -17.19 -10.32 5.37
N ASN A 213 -18.02 -9.30 5.19
CA ASN A 213 -19.24 -9.14 5.98
C ASN A 213 -20.45 -9.91 5.40
N TYR A 214 -20.46 -10.22 4.10
CA TYR A 214 -21.66 -10.76 3.42
C TYR A 214 -21.45 -12.09 2.69
N ALA A 215 -20.22 -12.61 2.54
CA ALA A 215 -20.03 -13.89 1.84
C ALA A 215 -20.68 -15.09 2.55
N SER A 216 -20.81 -15.06 3.88
CA SER A 216 -21.46 -16.15 4.64
C SER A 216 -22.99 -16.10 4.59
N SER A 217 -23.58 -14.93 4.36
CA SER A 217 -25.03 -14.72 4.36
C SER A 217 -25.65 -14.57 2.97
N SER A 218 -24.85 -14.29 1.94
CA SER A 218 -25.31 -14.09 0.56
C SER A 218 -24.58 -15.00 -0.42
N THR A 219 -25.33 -15.93 -1.01
CA THR A 219 -24.84 -16.85 -2.06
C THR A 219 -24.21 -16.10 -3.24
N ALA A 220 -24.76 -14.94 -3.62
CA ALA A 220 -24.21 -14.14 -4.72
C ALA A 220 -22.84 -13.55 -4.35
N VAL A 221 -22.68 -13.04 -3.12
CA VAL A 221 -21.40 -12.48 -2.64
C VAL A 221 -20.36 -13.59 -2.47
N TYR A 222 -20.77 -14.76 -1.98
CA TYR A 222 -19.92 -15.95 -1.91
C TYR A 222 -19.33 -16.30 -3.30
N TYR A 223 -20.18 -16.45 -4.32
CA TYR A 223 -19.71 -16.79 -5.66
C TYR A 223 -18.90 -15.67 -6.32
N LEU A 224 -19.19 -14.40 -6.01
CA LEU A 224 -18.32 -13.28 -6.40
C LEU A 224 -16.91 -13.44 -5.79
N GLY A 225 -16.82 -13.77 -4.50
CA GLY A 225 -15.55 -14.03 -3.82
C GLY A 225 -14.77 -15.18 -4.45
N VAL A 226 -15.44 -16.30 -4.74
CA VAL A 226 -14.83 -17.45 -5.43
C VAL A 226 -14.35 -17.07 -6.83
N PHE A 227 -15.13 -16.29 -7.58
CA PHE A 227 -14.74 -15.80 -8.90
C PHE A 227 -13.50 -14.89 -8.84
N LEU A 228 -13.48 -13.93 -7.91
CA LEU A 228 -12.34 -13.03 -7.71
C LEU A 228 -11.08 -13.81 -7.30
N MET A 229 -11.24 -14.85 -6.48
CA MET A 229 -10.14 -15.73 -6.07
C MET A 229 -9.59 -16.54 -7.24
N LEU A 230 -10.39 -17.43 -7.81
CA LEU A 230 -9.93 -18.35 -8.85
C LEU A 230 -9.58 -17.63 -10.16
N GLY A 231 -10.43 -16.71 -10.58
CA GLY A 231 -10.22 -15.88 -11.76
C GLY A 231 -9.03 -14.95 -11.59
N GLY A 232 -8.89 -14.32 -10.42
CA GLY A 232 -7.78 -13.42 -10.12
C GLY A 232 -6.43 -14.14 -10.10
N ILE A 233 -6.33 -15.28 -9.39
CA ILE A 233 -5.09 -16.09 -9.35
C ILE A 233 -4.71 -16.53 -10.76
N SER A 234 -5.64 -17.16 -11.49
CA SER A 234 -5.38 -17.69 -12.83
C SER A 234 -4.91 -16.60 -13.79
N LEU A 235 -5.63 -15.47 -13.83
CA LEU A 235 -5.28 -14.34 -14.69
C LEU A 235 -3.93 -13.73 -14.32
N THR A 236 -3.63 -13.60 -13.02
CA THR A 236 -2.36 -13.03 -12.54
C THR A 236 -1.17 -13.89 -12.94
N LEU A 237 -1.26 -15.21 -12.75
CA LEU A 237 -0.20 -16.14 -13.12
C LEU A 237 0.03 -16.15 -14.64
N ILE A 238 -1.04 -16.25 -15.43
CA ILE A 238 -0.95 -16.24 -16.90
C ILE A 238 -0.35 -14.91 -17.37
N TYR A 239 -0.87 -13.77 -16.89
CA TYR A 239 -0.39 -12.46 -17.28
C TYR A 239 1.09 -12.27 -16.91
N PHE A 240 1.50 -12.70 -15.71
CA PHE A 240 2.89 -12.62 -15.29
C PHE A 240 3.80 -13.42 -16.23
N ILE A 241 3.46 -14.68 -16.52
CA ILE A 241 4.23 -15.54 -17.45
C ILE A 241 4.35 -14.89 -18.83
N LEU A 242 3.25 -14.38 -19.39
CA LEU A 242 3.25 -13.73 -20.70
C LEU A 242 4.09 -12.44 -20.74
N GLN A 243 4.27 -11.78 -19.60
CA GLN A 243 5.00 -10.53 -19.49
C GLN A 243 6.45 -10.71 -19.04
N LEU A 244 6.87 -11.93 -18.66
CA LEU A 244 8.25 -12.23 -18.25
C LEU A 244 9.30 -11.74 -19.26
N PRO A 245 9.17 -11.95 -20.58
CA PRO A 245 10.17 -11.48 -21.54
C PRO A 245 10.29 -9.95 -21.57
N LYS A 246 9.16 -9.24 -21.46
CA LYS A 246 9.13 -7.77 -21.45
C LYS A 246 9.71 -7.22 -20.15
N LEU A 247 9.42 -7.87 -19.02
CA LEU A 247 9.98 -7.51 -17.73
C LEU A 247 11.51 -7.70 -17.73
N PHE A 248 11.99 -8.83 -18.26
CA PHE A 248 13.42 -9.09 -18.40
C PHE A 248 14.10 -8.03 -19.28
N HIS A 249 13.48 -7.69 -20.42
CA HIS A 249 13.99 -6.63 -21.28
C HIS A 249 14.03 -5.27 -20.57
N LEU A 250 12.98 -4.89 -19.82
CA LEU A 250 12.95 -3.66 -19.02
C LEU A 250 14.08 -3.63 -17.99
N VAL A 251 14.27 -4.72 -17.24
CA VAL A 251 15.35 -4.85 -16.24
C VAL A 251 16.72 -4.72 -16.90
N GLN A 252 16.90 -5.29 -18.10
CA GLN A 252 18.14 -5.19 -18.85
C GLN A 252 18.41 -3.76 -19.34
N MET A 253 17.38 -3.06 -19.85
CA MET A 253 17.49 -1.66 -20.27
C MET A 253 17.82 -0.72 -19.10
N GLU A 254 17.20 -0.94 -17.94
CA GLU A 254 17.39 -0.13 -16.73
C GLU A 254 18.49 -0.69 -15.81
N ARG A 255 19.32 -1.64 -16.26
CA ARG A 255 20.23 -2.40 -15.38
C ARG A 255 21.13 -1.51 -14.53
N ASN A 256 21.76 -0.51 -15.14
CA ASN A 256 22.68 0.38 -14.44
C ASN A 256 21.94 1.35 -13.50
N SER A 257 20.79 1.88 -13.91
CA SER A 257 19.96 2.75 -13.06
C SER A 257 19.38 1.99 -11.87
N ILE A 258 18.95 0.74 -12.07
CA ILE A 258 18.49 -0.16 -11.00
C ILE A 258 19.61 -0.37 -9.99
N LYS A 259 20.79 -0.82 -10.43
CA LYS A 259 21.94 -1.05 -9.52
C LYS A 259 22.28 0.19 -8.70
N TYR A 260 22.36 1.35 -9.37
CA TYR A 260 22.63 2.62 -8.70
C TYR A 260 21.52 2.99 -7.71
N ALA A 261 20.25 2.91 -8.12
CA ALA A 261 19.12 3.29 -7.30
C ALA A 261 18.98 2.42 -6.06
N PHE A 262 19.11 1.10 -6.19
CA PHE A 262 19.10 0.17 -5.05
C PHE A 262 20.27 0.42 -4.10
N SER A 263 21.48 0.62 -4.65
CA SER A 263 22.65 0.97 -3.85
C SER A 263 22.39 2.25 -3.04
N VAL A 264 21.88 3.31 -3.67
CA VAL A 264 21.62 4.58 -2.97
C VAL A 264 20.48 4.43 -1.96
N PHE A 265 19.41 3.71 -2.28
CA PHE A 265 18.26 3.49 -1.39
C PHE A 265 18.70 2.80 -0.09
N PHE A 266 19.42 1.68 -0.20
CA PHE A 266 19.88 0.88 0.95
C PHE A 266 21.18 1.36 1.59
N THR A 267 21.76 2.47 1.13
CA THR A 267 22.90 3.15 1.80
C THR A 267 22.56 4.56 2.27
N THR A 268 21.30 4.98 2.13
CA THR A 268 20.82 6.25 2.67
C THR A 268 20.48 6.07 4.15
N PRO A 269 21.20 6.72 5.09
CA PRO A 269 21.06 6.43 6.52
C PRO A 269 19.62 6.57 7.03
N LEU A 270 18.91 7.65 6.65
CA LEU A 270 17.55 7.87 7.13
C LEU A 270 16.54 6.87 6.54
N MET A 271 16.81 6.34 5.34
CA MET A 271 16.00 5.25 4.76
C MET A 271 16.21 3.95 5.53
N LEU A 272 17.45 3.64 5.92
CA LEU A 272 17.73 2.49 6.78
C LEU A 272 17.07 2.64 8.15
N VAL A 273 17.09 3.84 8.75
CA VAL A 273 16.37 4.12 10.01
C VAL A 273 14.87 3.86 9.83
N PHE A 274 14.25 4.35 8.75
CA PHE A 274 12.84 4.08 8.45
C PHE A 274 12.55 2.58 8.33
N ILE A 275 13.34 1.84 7.55
CA ILE A 275 13.14 0.39 7.35
C ILE A 275 13.30 -0.36 8.67
N VAL A 276 14.36 -0.09 9.44
CA VAL A 276 14.58 -0.76 10.73
C VAL A 276 13.46 -0.42 11.71
N LEU A 277 13.05 0.86 11.79
CA LEU A 277 11.98 1.29 12.68
C LEU A 277 10.65 0.59 12.34
N THR A 278 10.25 0.58 11.07
CA THR A 278 8.99 -0.06 10.63
C THR A 278 9.00 -1.57 10.84
N VAL A 279 10.13 -2.25 10.59
CA VAL A 279 10.29 -3.67 10.90
C VAL A 279 10.18 -3.92 12.41
N LEU A 280 10.87 -3.13 13.25
CA LEU A 280 10.80 -3.28 14.71
C LEU A 280 9.38 -3.06 15.23
N LEU A 281 8.70 -2.00 14.80
CA LEU A 281 7.30 -1.72 15.17
C LEU A 281 6.36 -2.86 14.73
N THR A 282 6.55 -3.40 13.53
CA THR A 282 5.80 -4.57 13.06
C THR A 282 6.06 -5.78 13.95
N THR A 283 7.30 -6.05 14.33
CA THR A 283 7.62 -7.18 15.23
C THR A 283 7.04 -6.99 16.63
N PHE A 284 7.03 -5.76 17.19
CA PHE A 284 6.43 -5.48 18.50
C PHE A 284 4.91 -5.66 18.53
N SER A 285 4.25 -5.57 17.36
CA SER A 285 2.81 -5.83 17.25
C SER A 285 2.44 -7.31 17.29
N ILE A 286 3.44 -8.20 17.20
CA ILE A 286 3.28 -9.65 17.36
C ILE A 286 3.48 -9.97 18.84
N THR A 287 2.47 -10.54 19.48
CA THR A 287 2.50 -10.82 20.92
C THR A 287 2.79 -12.30 21.16
N TYR A 288 3.42 -12.63 22.28
CA TYR A 288 3.61 -14.01 22.73
C TYR A 288 2.51 -14.35 23.74
N GLY A 289 1.81 -15.46 23.52
CA GLY A 289 0.69 -15.95 24.33
C GLY A 289 0.96 -17.33 24.90
#